data_AF-K8X6A9-F1
#
_entry.id   AF-K8X6A9-F1
#
_cell.length_a   1.000
_cell.length_b   1.000
_cell.length_c   1.000
_cell.angle_alpha   90.00
_cell.angle_beta   90.00
_cell.angle_gamma   90.00
#
_symmetry.space_group_name_H-M   'P 1'
#
loop_
_entity.id
_entity.type
_entity.pdbx_description
1 polymer ?
#
loop_
_entity_poly.entity_id
_entity_poly.type
_entity_poly.pdbx_seq_one_letter_code
_entity_poly.pdbx_strand_id
1 'polypeptide(L)'
;MILNSENSLFELLARSFPDIEQPNWEITPLAGLSGGTYRLRASQAKQVIRVIARAQGQAQASLFVNRRKEARILQQLQGFGHAPKQLARNAEWLLLSWCEGEHPSHDQFLTPQFQSSLAAVVAKLHRQPLLGYRLQLRQEIIHYGHLVDPKRSSSHWLRWHKHFLCVAMPKTLKLAPAHMDLHLGNIITTDNREIILLDWEYAANTDIGFSLETYFQANHLNAEQRHFFLMEYCEKYKAYTDVQQLAYHCNLWAPWVKYMMLMWYEVQWNQSQNDVFLLHSQPLRQYFHLPD
;
A
#
# COMPACT_ATOMS: atom_id res chain seq x y z
N MET A 1 19.51 2.72 21.54
CA MET A 1 18.18 2.90 20.91
C MET A 1 17.42 1.58 20.71
N ILE A 2 18.07 0.46 20.39
CA ILE A 2 17.39 -0.84 20.17
C ILE A 2 16.74 -1.39 21.47
N LEU A 3 17.43 -1.32 22.62
CA LEU A 3 16.92 -1.82 23.91
C LEU A 3 15.66 -1.09 24.43
N ASN A 4 15.50 0.21 24.13
CA ASN A 4 14.32 0.98 24.56
C ASN A 4 13.08 0.63 23.73
N SER A 5 13.28 0.36 22.43
CA SER A 5 12.20 -0.03 21.52
C SER A 5 11.65 -1.42 21.87
N GLU A 6 12.53 -2.35 22.23
CA GLU A 6 12.11 -3.69 22.65
C GLU A 6 11.33 -3.67 23.98
N ASN A 7 11.79 -2.88 24.97
CA ASN A 7 11.04 -2.69 26.22
C ASN A 7 9.65 -2.08 25.98
N SER A 8 9.54 -1.09 25.10
CA SER A 8 8.25 -0.46 24.79
C SER A 8 7.28 -1.41 24.07
N LEU A 9 7.80 -2.35 23.28
CA LEU A 9 7.01 -3.43 22.68
C LEU A 9 6.43 -4.36 23.76
N PHE A 10 7.25 -4.80 24.70
CA PHE A 10 6.79 -5.68 25.78
C PHE A 10 5.79 -5.01 26.71
N GLU A 11 5.94 -3.72 27.01
CA GLU A 11 4.93 -2.96 27.75
C GLU A 11 3.59 -2.91 27.00
N LEU A 12 3.63 -2.73 25.68
CA LEU A 12 2.43 -2.72 24.85
C LEU A 12 1.76 -4.10 24.81
N LEU A 13 2.55 -5.17 24.74
CA LEU A 13 2.06 -6.55 24.79
C LEU A 13 1.44 -6.87 26.15
N ALA A 14 2.07 -6.50 27.26
CA ALA A 14 1.53 -6.71 28.60
C ALA A 14 0.19 -6.00 28.82
N ARG A 15 -0.02 -4.83 28.21
CA ARG A 15 -1.31 -4.12 28.26
C ARG A 15 -2.38 -4.77 27.38
N SER A 16 -1.99 -5.35 26.26
CA SER A 16 -2.92 -5.90 25.24
C SER A 16 -3.25 -7.36 25.50
N PHE A 17 -2.33 -8.09 26.13
CA PHE A 17 -2.38 -9.53 26.43
C PHE A 17 -1.82 -9.75 27.86
N PRO A 18 -2.54 -9.30 28.90
CA PRO A 18 -2.03 -9.30 30.28
C PRO A 18 -1.74 -10.69 30.83
N ASP A 19 -2.36 -11.73 30.26
CA ASP A 19 -2.22 -13.10 30.70
C ASP A 19 -1.01 -13.83 30.07
N ILE A 20 -0.22 -13.15 29.23
CA ILE A 20 0.97 -13.72 28.57
C ILE A 20 2.22 -12.98 29.06
N GLU A 21 3.04 -13.69 29.84
CA GLU A 21 4.33 -13.16 30.30
C GLU A 21 5.33 -13.00 29.15
N GLN A 22 6.22 -12.01 29.27
CA GLN A 22 7.22 -11.65 28.23
C GLN A 22 8.04 -12.84 27.69
N PRO A 23 8.56 -13.77 28.51
CA PRO A 23 9.37 -14.89 28.02
C PRO A 23 8.61 -15.86 27.11
N ASN A 24 7.28 -15.81 27.10
CA ASN A 24 6.43 -16.70 26.30
C ASN A 24 6.15 -16.18 24.88
N TRP A 25 6.68 -15.00 24.54
CA TRP A 25 6.59 -14.44 23.19
C TRP A 25 7.78 -14.87 22.33
N GLU A 26 7.49 -15.61 21.27
CA GLU A 26 8.41 -15.85 20.16
C GLU A 26 8.32 -14.67 19.18
N ILE A 27 9.43 -13.98 18.96
CA ILE A 27 9.53 -12.85 18.04
C ILE A 27 10.35 -13.27 16.83
N THR A 28 9.74 -13.25 15.63
CA THR A 28 10.42 -13.57 14.37
C THR A 28 10.34 -12.36 13.43
N PRO A 29 11.46 -11.86 12.88
CA PRO A 29 11.39 -10.84 11.84
C PRO A 29 10.71 -11.41 10.59
N LEU A 30 9.86 -10.60 9.94
CA LEU A 30 9.29 -10.89 8.64
C LEU A 30 10.05 -10.13 7.56
N ALA A 31 10.29 -10.78 6.42
CA ALA A 31 10.86 -10.13 5.26
C ALA A 31 9.86 -9.11 4.68
N GLY A 32 10.33 -7.92 4.34
CA GLY A 32 9.54 -6.85 3.74
C GLY A 32 10.40 -5.66 3.35
N LEU A 33 9.95 -4.88 2.36
CA LEU A 33 10.73 -3.78 1.77
C LEU A 33 11.02 -2.65 2.77
N SER A 34 10.13 -2.43 3.74
CA SER A 34 10.25 -1.34 4.72
C SER A 34 11.16 -1.68 5.92
N GLY A 35 11.53 -2.95 6.10
CA GLY A 35 12.06 -3.47 7.37
C GLY A 35 11.09 -3.28 8.55
N GLY A 36 11.41 -3.83 9.73
CA GLY A 36 10.71 -3.50 10.98
C GLY A 36 9.32 -4.12 11.18
N THR A 37 8.96 -5.17 10.44
CA THR A 37 7.75 -5.97 10.69
C THR A 37 8.15 -7.30 11.32
N TYR A 38 7.45 -7.69 12.39
CA TYR A 38 7.74 -8.88 13.17
C TYR A 38 6.46 -9.69 13.37
N ARG A 39 6.59 -11.01 13.29
CA ARG A 39 5.57 -11.94 13.75
C ARG A 39 5.83 -12.25 15.20
N LEU A 40 4.82 -12.03 16.02
CA LEU A 40 4.80 -12.41 17.43
C LEU A 40 3.90 -13.62 17.59
N ARG A 41 4.39 -14.63 18.31
CA ARG A 41 3.62 -15.83 18.63
C ARG A 41 3.74 -16.13 20.11
N ALA A 42 2.62 -16.45 20.74
CA ALA A 42 2.59 -16.98 22.10
C ALA A 42 1.63 -18.16 22.19
N SER A 43 1.88 -19.08 23.10
CA SER A 43 0.98 -20.20 23.39
C SER A 43 0.39 -20.02 24.79
N GLN A 44 -0.93 -19.94 24.88
CA GLN A 44 -1.64 -19.76 26.15
C GLN A 44 -2.86 -20.70 26.19
N ALA A 45 -2.98 -21.51 27.25
CA ALA A 45 -4.15 -22.37 27.51
C ALA A 45 -4.61 -23.21 26.28
N LYS A 46 -3.65 -23.77 25.53
CA LYS A 46 -3.84 -24.56 24.27
C LYS A 46 -4.30 -23.76 23.04
N GLN A 47 -4.32 -22.43 23.11
CA GLN A 47 -4.52 -21.56 21.96
C GLN A 47 -3.20 -20.89 21.57
N VAL A 48 -3.00 -20.72 20.26
CA VAL A 48 -1.84 -19.99 19.73
C VAL A 48 -2.30 -18.58 19.37
N ILE A 49 -1.70 -17.58 20.00
CA ILE A 49 -1.92 -16.18 19.69
C ILE A 49 -0.86 -15.76 18.68
N ARG A 50 -1.30 -15.14 17.58
CA ARG A 50 -0.44 -14.61 16.52
C ARG A 50 -0.75 -13.14 16.28
N VAL A 51 0.28 -12.32 16.28
CA VAL A 51 0.18 -10.86 16.14
C VAL A 51 1.28 -10.39 15.20
N ILE A 52 0.98 -9.35 14.41
CA ILE A 52 1.98 -8.60 13.65
C ILE A 52 2.35 -7.35 14.44
N ALA A 53 3.65 -7.17 14.69
CA ALA A 53 4.19 -5.93 15.25
C ALA A 53 4.96 -5.16 14.17
N ARG A 54 4.61 -3.89 13.98
CA ARG A 54 5.30 -2.98 13.06
C ARG A 54 5.99 -1.88 13.88
N ALA A 55 7.30 -1.78 13.72
CA ALA A 55 8.10 -0.70 14.29
C ALA A 55 7.88 0.61 13.51
N GLN A 56 8.04 1.74 14.19
CA GLN A 56 8.11 3.06 13.59
C GLN A 56 9.59 3.39 13.32
N GLY A 57 10.05 3.19 12.07
CA GLY A 57 11.42 3.50 11.65
C GLY A 57 11.58 4.88 11.01
N GLN A 58 12.79 5.47 11.11
CA GLN A 58 13.11 6.74 10.42
C GLN A 58 13.21 6.58 8.90
N ALA A 59 13.79 5.49 8.40
CA ALA A 59 13.87 5.20 6.95
C ALA A 59 12.48 5.04 6.30
N GLN A 60 11.49 4.60 7.09
CA GLN A 60 10.12 4.43 6.62
C GLN A 60 9.42 5.80 6.50
N ALA A 61 9.72 6.74 7.40
CA ALA A 61 9.13 8.08 7.36
C ALA A 61 9.50 8.86 6.09
N SER A 62 10.70 8.65 5.52
CA SER A 62 11.07 9.25 4.23
C SER A 62 10.25 8.78 3.03
N LEU A 63 9.52 7.67 3.18
CA LEU A 63 8.60 7.12 2.17
C LEU A 63 7.13 7.36 2.55
N PHE A 64 6.83 8.40 3.33
CA PHE A 64 5.48 8.73 3.82
C PHE A 64 4.80 7.64 4.66
N VAL A 65 5.54 6.63 5.11
CA VAL A 65 5.03 5.60 6.02
C VAL A 65 4.87 6.19 7.42
N ASN A 66 3.64 6.16 7.91
CA ASN A 66 3.28 6.69 9.21
C ASN A 66 2.38 5.69 9.95
N ARG A 67 2.92 5.00 10.98
CA ARG A 67 2.17 3.96 11.70
C ARG A 67 1.01 4.52 12.50
N ARG A 68 1.04 5.80 12.90
CA ARG A 68 -0.11 6.47 13.52
C ARG A 68 -1.24 6.68 12.51
N LYS A 69 -0.92 7.03 11.26
CA LYS A 69 -1.88 7.13 10.16
C LYS A 69 -2.47 5.76 9.85
N GLU A 70 -1.64 4.75 9.64
CA GLU A 70 -2.07 3.37 9.37
C GLU A 70 -3.00 2.84 10.46
N ALA A 71 -2.63 2.97 11.73
CA ALA A 71 -3.45 2.54 12.86
C ALA A 71 -4.83 3.20 12.88
N ARG A 72 -4.92 4.50 12.59
CA ARG A 72 -6.19 5.23 12.54
C ARG A 72 -7.07 4.79 11.37
N ILE A 73 -6.46 4.54 10.21
CA ILE A 73 -7.17 4.02 9.03
C ILE A 73 -7.74 2.64 9.35
N LEU A 74 -6.94 1.73 9.90
CA LEU A 74 -7.39 0.39 10.28
C LEU A 74 -8.45 0.41 11.38
N GLN A 75 -8.34 1.34 12.34
CA GLN A 75 -9.38 1.56 13.34
C GLN A 75 -10.71 2.04 12.70
N GLN A 76 -10.65 2.97 11.75
CA GLN A 76 -11.83 3.43 11.01
C GLN A 76 -12.44 2.31 10.15
N LEU A 77 -11.61 1.40 9.63
CA LEU A 77 -12.02 0.30 8.76
C LEU A 77 -12.36 -1.00 9.51
N GLN A 78 -12.59 -0.97 10.83
CA GLN A 78 -12.92 -2.18 11.61
C GLN A 78 -14.14 -2.95 11.07
N GLY A 79 -15.12 -2.24 10.48
CA GLY A 79 -16.30 -2.85 9.84
C GLY A 79 -16.12 -3.27 8.37
N PHE A 80 -14.96 -3.03 7.76
CA PHE A 80 -14.71 -3.30 6.34
C PHE A 80 -14.57 -4.79 6.02
N GLY A 81 -14.12 -5.60 6.98
CA GLY A 81 -14.00 -7.07 6.84
C GLY A 81 -12.87 -7.56 5.92
N HIS A 82 -12.20 -6.67 5.18
CA HIS A 82 -11.14 -7.01 4.23
C HIS A 82 -9.79 -6.36 4.61
N ALA A 83 -9.55 -6.13 5.90
CA ALA A 83 -8.32 -5.54 6.43
C ALA A 83 -7.95 -6.16 7.80
N PRO A 84 -6.66 -6.16 8.20
CA PRO A 84 -6.25 -6.54 9.54
C PRO A 84 -6.91 -5.67 10.61
N LYS A 85 -7.18 -6.25 11.79
CA LYS A 85 -7.64 -5.48 12.94
C LYS A 85 -6.46 -4.77 13.58
N GLN A 86 -6.63 -3.48 13.85
CA GLN A 86 -5.74 -2.77 14.75
C GLN A 86 -5.99 -3.22 16.19
N LEU A 87 -4.97 -3.78 16.85
CA LEU A 87 -5.08 -4.32 18.20
C LEU A 87 -4.63 -3.28 19.24
N ALA A 88 -3.43 -2.72 19.05
CA ALA A 88 -2.86 -1.73 19.95
C ALA A 88 -1.80 -0.88 19.25
N ARG A 89 -1.40 0.24 19.87
CA ARG A 89 -0.34 1.12 19.37
C ARG A 89 0.28 1.91 20.51
N ASN A 90 1.60 2.11 20.49
CA ASN A 90 2.28 3.12 21.29
C ASN A 90 3.08 4.09 20.38
N ALA A 91 4.06 4.83 20.91
CA ALA A 91 4.85 5.76 20.10
C ALA A 91 5.71 5.07 19.03
N GLU A 92 6.15 3.83 19.29
CA GLU A 92 7.16 3.11 18.52
C GLU A 92 6.60 1.90 17.77
N TRP A 93 5.45 1.37 18.18
CA TRP A 93 4.90 0.10 17.70
C TRP A 93 3.42 0.19 17.36
N LEU A 94 3.04 -0.57 16.34
CA LEU A 94 1.66 -0.88 15.95
C LEU A 94 1.47 -2.40 15.98
N LEU A 95 0.48 -2.87 16.72
CA LEU A 95 0.07 -4.28 16.77
C LEU A 95 -1.18 -4.49 15.92
N LEU A 96 -1.11 -5.44 15.00
CA LEU A 96 -2.20 -5.85 14.11
C LEU A 96 -2.52 -7.34 14.30
N SER A 97 -3.77 -7.72 14.03
CA SER A 97 -4.16 -9.13 14.00
C SER A 97 -3.41 -9.88 12.90
N TRP A 98 -2.95 -11.09 13.22
CA TRP A 98 -2.56 -12.04 12.18
C TRP A 98 -3.77 -12.39 11.33
N CYS A 99 -3.58 -12.42 10.01
CA CYS A 99 -4.61 -12.80 9.05
C CYS A 99 -4.27 -14.20 8.53
N GLU A 100 -5.11 -15.18 8.82
CA GLU A 100 -4.91 -16.55 8.35
C GLU A 100 -5.25 -16.66 6.86
N GLY A 101 -4.45 -17.43 6.13
CA GLY A 101 -4.62 -17.68 4.71
C GLY A 101 -3.28 -17.64 3.98
N GLU A 102 -3.36 -17.68 2.66
CA GLU A 102 -2.19 -17.73 1.78
C GLU A 102 -2.21 -16.60 0.75
N HIS A 103 -1.02 -16.17 0.34
CA HIS A 103 -0.91 -15.33 -0.84
C HIS A 103 -1.38 -16.11 -2.07
N PRO A 104 -2.16 -15.51 -2.98
CA PRO A 104 -2.52 -16.19 -4.21
C PRO A 104 -1.26 -16.50 -5.02
N SER A 105 -1.32 -17.53 -5.87
CA SER A 105 -0.31 -17.67 -6.91
C SER A 105 -0.48 -16.57 -7.96
N HIS A 106 0.58 -16.27 -8.72
CA HIS A 106 0.51 -15.30 -9.81
C HIS A 106 -0.59 -15.67 -10.83
N ASP A 107 -0.68 -16.95 -11.20
CA ASP A 107 -1.70 -17.43 -12.14
C ASP A 107 -3.11 -17.28 -11.58
N GLN A 108 -3.32 -17.63 -10.29
CA GLN A 108 -4.62 -17.45 -9.64
C GLN A 108 -5.03 -15.99 -9.59
N PHE A 109 -4.09 -15.10 -9.23
CA PHE A 109 -4.33 -13.67 -9.10
C PHE A 109 -4.85 -13.04 -10.38
N LEU A 110 -4.35 -13.47 -11.55
CA LEU A 110 -4.76 -12.94 -12.85
C LEU A 110 -6.05 -13.57 -13.41
N THR A 111 -6.62 -14.59 -12.75
CA THR A 111 -7.87 -15.20 -13.22
C THR A 111 -9.05 -14.21 -13.20
N PRO A 112 -9.99 -14.28 -14.15
CA PRO A 112 -11.19 -13.45 -14.13
C PRO A 112 -11.99 -13.56 -12.83
N GLN A 113 -12.05 -14.77 -12.25
CA GLN A 113 -12.74 -15.01 -10.98
C GLN A 113 -12.10 -14.23 -9.83
N PHE A 114 -10.78 -14.29 -9.70
CA PHE A 114 -10.07 -13.55 -8.65
C PHE A 114 -10.18 -12.04 -8.86
N GLN A 115 -9.99 -11.57 -10.10
CA GLN A 115 -10.11 -10.15 -10.45
C GLN A 115 -11.52 -9.61 -10.20
N SER A 116 -12.57 -10.40 -10.45
CA SER A 116 -13.95 -10.07 -10.06
C SER A 116 -14.10 -9.93 -8.54
N SER A 117 -13.56 -10.87 -7.76
CA SER A 117 -13.63 -10.80 -6.29
C SER A 117 -12.85 -9.59 -5.75
N LEU A 118 -11.68 -9.29 -6.31
CA LEU A 118 -10.89 -8.12 -5.95
C LEU A 118 -11.59 -6.81 -6.33
N ALA A 119 -12.21 -6.74 -7.51
CA ALA A 119 -13.05 -5.62 -7.91
C ALA A 119 -14.21 -5.39 -6.91
N ALA A 120 -14.79 -6.46 -6.37
CA ALA A 120 -15.80 -6.38 -5.31
C ALA A 120 -15.25 -5.71 -4.04
N VAL A 121 -14.07 -6.13 -3.58
CA VAL A 121 -13.40 -5.56 -2.39
C VAL A 121 -13.04 -4.10 -2.59
N VAL A 122 -12.45 -3.76 -3.74
CA VAL A 122 -12.12 -2.37 -4.10
C VAL A 122 -13.39 -1.51 -4.22
N ALA A 123 -14.46 -2.04 -4.80
CA ALA A 123 -15.77 -1.39 -4.88
C ALA A 123 -16.41 -1.12 -3.51
N LYS A 124 -16.23 -2.05 -2.54
CA LYS A 124 -16.64 -1.85 -1.15
C LYS A 124 -15.78 -0.79 -0.47
N LEU A 125 -14.46 -0.82 -0.67
CA LEU A 125 -13.53 0.17 -0.10
C LEU A 125 -13.85 1.58 -0.60
N HIS A 126 -14.04 1.75 -1.91
CA HIS A 126 -14.34 3.05 -2.52
C HIS A 126 -15.75 3.59 -2.19
N ARG A 127 -16.52 2.85 -1.38
CA ARG A 127 -17.82 3.27 -0.81
C ARG A 127 -17.78 3.47 0.71
N GLN A 128 -16.66 3.17 1.36
CA GLN A 128 -16.48 3.50 2.77
C GLN A 128 -16.50 5.03 2.96
N PRO A 129 -16.89 5.51 4.16
CA PRO A 129 -16.72 6.91 4.51
C PRO A 129 -15.27 7.37 4.31
N LEU A 130 -15.09 8.62 3.88
CA LEU A 130 -13.77 9.19 3.67
C LEU A 130 -12.89 9.05 4.92
N LEU A 131 -11.63 8.68 4.71
CA LEU A 131 -10.62 8.63 5.75
C LEU A 131 -10.29 10.04 6.26
N GLY A 132 -9.63 10.15 7.41
CA GLY A 132 -9.07 11.41 7.89
C GLY A 132 -7.87 11.95 7.08
N TYR A 133 -7.49 11.28 5.99
CA TYR A 133 -6.26 11.53 5.25
C TYR A 133 -6.54 11.60 3.75
N ARG A 134 -6.12 12.68 3.10
CA ARG A 134 -6.15 12.83 1.64
C ARG A 134 -4.75 12.65 1.07
N LEU A 135 -4.65 11.97 -0.06
CA LEU A 135 -3.39 11.84 -0.78
C LEU A 135 -2.91 13.24 -1.23
N GLN A 136 -1.69 13.60 -0.85
CA GLN A 136 -1.07 14.86 -1.22
C GLN A 136 0.00 14.62 -2.30
N LEU A 137 -0.42 14.07 -3.44
CA LEU A 137 0.47 13.56 -4.49
C LEU A 137 1.60 14.53 -4.88
N ARG A 138 1.33 15.82 -5.04
CA ARG A 138 2.39 16.79 -5.35
C ARG A 138 3.40 16.96 -4.23
N GLN A 139 2.96 16.96 -2.97
CA GLN A 139 3.88 17.05 -1.85
C GLN A 139 4.76 15.80 -1.77
N GLU A 140 4.20 14.62 -2.09
CA GLU A 140 4.97 13.39 -2.17
C GLU A 140 6.01 13.46 -3.29
N ILE A 141 5.62 13.93 -4.48
CA ILE A 141 6.52 14.16 -5.60
C ILE A 141 7.64 15.14 -5.23
N ILE A 142 7.32 16.29 -4.61
CA ILE A 142 8.31 17.29 -4.17
C ILE A 142 9.31 16.64 -3.20
N HIS A 143 8.80 15.94 -2.19
CA HIS A 143 9.61 15.28 -1.18
C HIS A 143 10.53 14.23 -1.80
N TYR A 144 10.01 13.35 -2.65
CA TYR A 144 10.84 12.38 -3.36
C TYR A 144 11.85 13.06 -4.28
N GLY A 145 11.49 14.19 -4.90
CA GLY A 145 12.38 15.02 -5.71
C GLY A 145 13.68 15.39 -5.00
N HIS A 146 13.60 15.72 -3.70
CA HIS A 146 14.77 16.03 -2.89
C HIS A 146 15.60 14.80 -2.48
N LEU A 147 15.03 13.60 -2.59
CA LEU A 147 15.66 12.35 -2.17
C LEU A 147 16.22 11.53 -3.33
N VAL A 148 15.98 11.90 -4.59
CA VAL A 148 16.60 11.26 -5.76
C VAL A 148 18.10 11.53 -5.75
N ASP A 149 18.91 10.52 -6.12
CA ASP A 149 20.35 10.69 -6.27
C ASP A 149 20.67 11.82 -7.28
N PRO A 150 21.49 12.81 -6.92
CA PRO A 150 21.92 13.87 -7.83
C PRO A 150 22.49 13.35 -9.16
N LYS A 151 23.16 12.19 -9.18
CA LYS A 151 23.70 11.56 -10.40
C LYS A 151 22.61 11.09 -11.37
N ARG A 152 21.42 10.79 -10.85
CA ARG A 152 20.25 10.34 -11.62
C ARG A 152 19.30 11.47 -12.00
N SER A 153 19.56 12.68 -11.48
CA SER A 153 18.78 13.92 -11.68
C SER A 153 19.26 14.73 -12.89
N SER A 154 19.15 14.15 -14.09
CA SER A 154 19.54 14.82 -15.33
C SER A 154 18.73 16.09 -15.62
N SER A 155 19.22 16.95 -16.54
CA SER A 155 18.46 18.14 -16.99
C SER A 155 17.10 17.78 -17.60
N HIS A 156 16.97 16.59 -18.20
CA HIS A 156 15.71 16.05 -18.69
C HIS A 156 14.77 15.69 -17.54
N TRP A 157 15.29 15.03 -16.50
CA TRP A 157 14.51 14.71 -15.30
C TRP A 157 14.01 15.99 -14.61
N LEU A 158 14.85 17.02 -14.47
CA LEU A 158 14.45 18.31 -13.88
C LEU A 158 13.28 18.97 -14.63
N ARG A 159 13.23 18.83 -15.96
CA ARG A 159 12.11 19.34 -16.76
C ARG A 159 10.82 18.56 -16.49
N TRP A 160 10.88 17.23 -16.39
CA TRP A 160 9.73 16.42 -16.01
C TRP A 160 9.28 16.69 -14.57
N HIS A 161 10.22 16.80 -13.65
CA HIS A 161 9.92 17.16 -12.27
C HIS A 161 9.16 18.49 -12.20
N LYS A 162 9.71 19.54 -12.83
CA LYS A 162 9.04 20.83 -12.95
C LYS A 162 7.67 20.72 -13.63
N HIS A 163 7.54 19.92 -14.70
CA HIS A 163 6.27 19.69 -15.37
C HIS A 163 5.20 19.16 -14.40
N PHE A 164 5.49 18.10 -13.64
CA PHE A 164 4.54 17.54 -12.66
C PHE A 164 4.31 18.45 -11.44
N LEU A 165 5.19 19.41 -11.16
CA LEU A 165 4.93 20.44 -10.15
C LEU A 165 4.01 21.56 -10.65
N CYS A 166 3.99 21.83 -11.96
CA CYS A 166 3.26 22.98 -12.52
C CYS A 166 1.97 22.62 -13.26
N VAL A 167 1.93 21.51 -14.00
CA VAL A 167 0.77 21.12 -14.82
C VAL A 167 -0.44 20.80 -13.94
N ALA A 168 -1.65 21.18 -14.32
CA ALA A 168 -2.85 20.87 -13.54
C ALA A 168 -3.05 19.34 -13.43
N MET A 169 -3.42 18.86 -12.25
CA MET A 169 -3.83 17.45 -12.08
C MET A 169 -5.21 17.24 -12.73
N PRO A 170 -5.52 16.02 -13.19
CA PRO A 170 -6.89 15.67 -13.59
C PRO A 170 -7.89 16.06 -12.49
N LYS A 171 -9.05 16.60 -12.89
CA LYS A 171 -10.12 16.95 -11.96
C LYS A 171 -10.63 15.68 -11.30
N THR A 172 -10.69 15.63 -9.97
CA THR A 172 -11.22 14.47 -9.23
C THR A 172 -12.62 14.12 -9.73
N LEU A 173 -12.76 12.90 -10.26
CA LEU A 173 -14.01 12.29 -10.70
C LEU A 173 -14.85 11.86 -9.49
N LYS A 174 -14.22 11.13 -8.56
CA LYS A 174 -14.83 10.73 -7.29
C LYS A 174 -13.73 10.53 -6.26
N LEU A 175 -13.84 11.24 -5.14
CA LEU A 175 -12.94 11.04 -4.00
C LEU A 175 -13.41 9.83 -3.19
N ALA A 176 -12.51 8.90 -2.88
CA ALA A 176 -12.82 7.72 -2.09
C ALA A 176 -11.60 7.22 -1.29
N PRO A 177 -11.80 6.47 -0.20
CA PRO A 177 -10.73 5.71 0.44
C PRO A 177 -10.10 4.74 -0.55
N ALA A 178 -8.78 4.69 -0.61
CA ALA A 178 -8.02 3.80 -1.47
C ALA A 178 -6.85 3.17 -0.70
N HIS A 179 -6.51 1.93 -1.05
CA HIS A 179 -5.39 1.20 -0.46
C HIS A 179 -4.03 1.73 -0.92
N MET A 180 -3.95 2.17 -2.19
CA MET A 180 -2.77 2.73 -2.86
C MET A 180 -1.56 1.80 -3.08
N ASP A 181 -1.54 0.62 -2.47
CA ASP A 181 -0.47 -0.37 -2.67
C ASP A 181 -1.01 -1.79 -2.89
N LEU A 182 -1.88 -1.97 -3.88
CA LEU A 182 -2.49 -3.27 -4.20
C LEU A 182 -1.61 -4.06 -5.16
N HIS A 183 -1.04 -5.15 -4.66
CA HIS A 183 -0.36 -6.17 -5.46
C HIS A 183 -0.44 -7.52 -4.75
N LEU A 184 -0.02 -8.59 -5.44
CA LEU A 184 -0.09 -9.97 -4.95
C LEU A 184 0.41 -10.15 -3.49
N GLY A 185 1.56 -9.56 -3.18
CA GLY A 185 2.19 -9.65 -1.86
C GLY A 185 1.41 -8.97 -0.73
N ASN A 186 0.50 -8.07 -1.05
CA ASN A 186 -0.36 -7.39 -0.07
C ASN A 186 -1.77 -7.99 -0.01
N ILE A 187 -1.96 -9.21 -0.54
CA ILE A 187 -3.25 -9.89 -0.51
C ILE A 187 -3.10 -11.27 0.11
N ILE A 188 -3.99 -11.58 1.06
CA ILE A 188 -4.20 -12.94 1.57
C ILE A 188 -5.58 -13.42 1.13
N THR A 189 -5.66 -14.69 0.74
CA THR A 189 -6.91 -15.42 0.56
C THR A 189 -7.12 -16.34 1.75
N THR A 190 -8.22 -16.15 2.47
CA THR A 190 -8.60 -17.02 3.61
C THR A 190 -9.12 -18.37 3.11
N ASP A 191 -9.24 -19.36 3.99
CA ASP A 191 -9.82 -20.68 3.67
C ASP A 191 -11.25 -20.56 3.11
N ASN A 192 -11.99 -19.54 3.55
CA ASN A 192 -13.34 -19.22 3.05
C ASN A 192 -13.34 -18.45 1.73
N ARG A 193 -12.17 -18.32 1.08
CA ARG A 193 -11.93 -17.57 -0.17
C ARG A 193 -12.21 -16.08 -0.07
N GLU A 194 -12.10 -15.50 1.13
CA GLU A 194 -12.21 -14.06 1.31
C GLU A 194 -10.85 -13.40 1.07
N ILE A 195 -10.87 -12.23 0.43
CA ILE A 195 -9.67 -11.42 0.20
C ILE A 195 -9.46 -10.50 1.40
N ILE A 196 -8.27 -10.54 1.98
CA ILE A 196 -7.79 -9.57 2.98
C ILE A 196 -6.67 -8.75 2.36
N LEU A 197 -6.79 -7.42 2.43
CA LEU A 197 -5.76 -6.48 1.98
C LEU A 197 -4.83 -6.18 3.16
N LEU A 198 -3.54 -6.38 2.98
CA LEU A 198 -2.48 -6.10 3.96
C LEU A 198 -1.80 -4.77 3.63
N ASP A 199 -1.03 -4.23 4.57
CA ASP A 199 -0.12 -3.08 4.34
C ASP A 199 -0.80 -1.78 3.91
N TRP A 200 -1.57 -1.22 4.84
CA TRP A 200 -2.37 0.01 4.67
C TRP A 200 -1.58 1.32 4.85
N GLU A 201 -0.25 1.29 4.79
CA GLU A 201 0.58 2.46 5.10
C GLU A 201 0.41 3.62 4.09
N TYR A 202 0.22 3.28 2.81
CA TYR A 202 -0.02 4.23 1.74
C TYR A 202 -1.50 4.63 1.59
N ALA A 203 -2.41 3.98 2.31
CA ALA A 203 -3.84 4.21 2.17
C ALA A 203 -4.22 5.67 2.43
N ALA A 204 -5.08 6.22 1.58
CA ALA A 204 -5.51 7.62 1.62
C ALA A 204 -6.79 7.81 0.81
N ASN A 205 -7.47 8.94 1.03
CA ASN A 205 -8.51 9.37 0.10
C ASN A 205 -7.87 9.91 -1.18
N THR A 206 -8.27 9.36 -2.32
CA THR A 206 -7.80 9.80 -3.63
C THR A 206 -8.92 9.69 -4.67
N ASP A 207 -8.63 10.14 -5.87
CA ASP A 207 -9.51 9.91 -7.01
C ASP A 207 -9.58 8.41 -7.36
N ILE A 208 -10.79 7.89 -7.63
CA ILE A 208 -10.95 6.47 -7.98
C ILE A 208 -10.19 6.07 -9.24
N GLY A 209 -10.05 6.98 -10.22
CA GLY A 209 -9.29 6.72 -11.44
C GLY A 209 -7.79 6.62 -11.15
N PHE A 210 -7.28 7.49 -10.28
CA PHE A 210 -5.90 7.38 -9.80
C PHE A 210 -5.64 6.06 -9.07
N SER A 211 -6.51 5.69 -8.12
CA SER A 211 -6.37 4.44 -7.37
C SER A 211 -6.38 3.20 -8.29
N LEU A 212 -7.30 3.15 -9.26
CA LEU A 212 -7.43 2.03 -10.18
C LEU A 212 -6.25 1.97 -11.15
N GLU A 213 -5.80 3.11 -11.68
CA GLU A 213 -4.64 3.15 -12.57
C GLU A 213 -3.35 2.75 -11.85
N THR A 214 -3.17 3.11 -10.58
CA THR A 214 -2.06 2.62 -9.75
C THR A 214 -2.08 1.10 -9.66
N TYR A 215 -3.25 0.50 -9.37
CA TYR A 215 -3.41 -0.95 -9.35
C TYR A 215 -3.07 -1.60 -10.71
N PHE A 216 -3.56 -1.03 -11.81
CA PHE A 216 -3.33 -1.57 -13.15
C PHE A 216 -1.85 -1.53 -13.56
N GLN A 217 -1.12 -0.47 -13.22
CA GLN A 217 0.30 -0.37 -13.54
C GLN A 217 1.17 -1.22 -12.61
N ALA A 218 0.90 -1.22 -11.31
CA ALA A 218 1.65 -2.01 -10.33
C ALA A 218 1.59 -3.52 -10.60
N ASN A 219 0.52 -3.99 -11.23
CA ASN A 219 0.31 -5.41 -11.57
C ASN A 219 0.46 -5.70 -13.07
N HIS A 220 0.93 -4.73 -13.86
CA HIS A 220 1.15 -4.87 -15.30
C HIS A 220 -0.06 -5.41 -16.08
N LEU A 221 -1.28 -5.04 -15.67
CA LEU A 221 -2.50 -5.54 -16.32
C LEU A 221 -2.59 -5.02 -17.75
N ASN A 222 -2.89 -5.92 -18.69
CA ASN A 222 -3.09 -5.59 -20.09
C ASN A 222 -4.46 -4.91 -20.34
N ALA A 223 -4.70 -4.44 -21.57
CA ALA A 223 -5.92 -3.69 -21.89
C ALA A 223 -7.22 -4.48 -21.64
N GLU A 224 -7.23 -5.78 -21.95
CA GLU A 224 -8.37 -6.67 -21.72
C GLU A 224 -8.66 -6.86 -20.23
N GLN A 225 -7.62 -7.14 -19.44
CA GLN A 225 -7.72 -7.30 -17.99
C GLN A 225 -8.20 -6.00 -17.31
N ARG A 226 -7.68 -4.85 -17.72
CA ARG A 226 -8.14 -3.53 -17.24
C ARG A 226 -9.61 -3.31 -17.57
N HIS A 227 -10.01 -3.58 -18.81
CA HIS A 227 -11.40 -3.43 -19.22
C HIS A 227 -12.33 -4.36 -18.43
N PHE A 228 -11.97 -5.63 -18.29
CA PHE A 228 -12.70 -6.59 -17.46
C PHE A 228 -12.88 -6.10 -16.01
N PHE A 229 -11.79 -5.64 -15.37
CA PHE A 229 -11.86 -5.14 -14.00
C PHE A 229 -12.79 -3.93 -13.87
N LEU A 230 -12.72 -2.99 -14.81
CA LEU A 230 -13.59 -1.80 -14.83
C LEU A 230 -15.06 -2.18 -15.04
N MET A 231 -15.35 -3.17 -15.89
CA MET A 231 -16.69 -3.70 -16.10
C MET A 231 -17.24 -4.35 -14.83
N GLU A 232 -16.46 -5.19 -14.14
CA GLU A 232 -16.88 -5.78 -12.87
C GLU A 232 -17.13 -4.67 -11.81
N TYR A 233 -16.20 -3.73 -11.68
CA TYR A 233 -16.27 -2.62 -10.72
C TYR A 233 -17.51 -1.71 -10.95
N CYS A 234 -17.78 -1.34 -12.20
CA CYS A 234 -18.89 -0.45 -12.55
C CYS A 234 -20.20 -1.20 -12.68
N GLU A 235 -20.26 -2.27 -13.46
CA GLU A 235 -21.53 -2.89 -13.86
C GLU A 235 -22.03 -3.94 -12.88
N LYS A 236 -21.16 -4.79 -12.35
CA LYS A 236 -21.58 -5.83 -11.41
C LYS A 236 -21.69 -5.27 -9.99
N TYR A 237 -20.69 -4.52 -9.56
CA TYR A 237 -20.65 -4.00 -8.20
C TYR A 237 -21.25 -2.60 -8.08
N LYS A 238 -21.53 -1.86 -9.16
CA LYS A 238 -22.18 -0.53 -9.11
C LYS A 238 -21.42 0.50 -8.28
N ALA A 239 -20.08 0.46 -8.30
CA ALA A 239 -19.24 1.41 -7.55
C ALA A 239 -19.08 2.77 -8.23
N TYR A 240 -19.26 2.79 -9.55
CA TYR A 240 -19.33 3.95 -10.42
C TYR A 240 -20.25 3.62 -11.60
N THR A 241 -20.90 4.62 -12.19
CA THR A 241 -21.99 4.41 -13.17
C THR A 241 -21.54 4.41 -14.62
N ASP A 242 -20.42 5.08 -14.95
CA ASP A 242 -19.97 5.24 -16.34
C ASP A 242 -18.57 4.62 -16.50
N VAL A 243 -18.55 3.40 -17.05
CA VAL A 243 -17.31 2.64 -17.27
C VAL A 243 -16.38 3.32 -18.29
N GLN A 244 -16.93 3.98 -19.31
CA GLN A 244 -16.14 4.62 -20.37
C GLN A 244 -15.48 5.89 -19.85
N GLN A 245 -16.24 6.70 -19.10
CA GLN A 245 -15.69 7.88 -18.44
C GLN A 245 -14.61 7.49 -17.42
N LEU A 246 -14.83 6.43 -16.64
CA LEU A 246 -13.83 5.96 -15.67
C LEU A 246 -12.56 5.46 -16.38
N ALA A 247 -12.70 4.68 -17.45
CA ALA A 247 -11.56 4.21 -18.24
C ALA A 247 -10.75 5.38 -18.82
N TYR A 248 -11.43 6.37 -19.40
CA TYR A 248 -10.80 7.60 -19.86
C TYR A 248 -10.08 8.34 -18.70
N HIS A 249 -10.71 8.40 -17.52
CA HIS A 249 -10.14 9.06 -16.37
C HIS A 249 -8.89 8.36 -15.82
N CYS A 250 -8.85 7.02 -15.80
CA CYS A 250 -7.63 6.25 -15.51
C CYS A 250 -6.50 6.63 -16.47
N ASN A 251 -6.78 6.77 -17.76
CA ASN A 251 -5.78 7.17 -18.77
C ASN A 251 -5.24 8.59 -18.53
N LEU A 252 -6.07 9.53 -18.05
CA LEU A 252 -5.60 10.87 -17.65
C LEU A 252 -4.63 10.83 -16.45
N TRP A 253 -4.84 9.89 -15.54
CA TRP A 253 -3.97 9.67 -14.39
C TRP A 253 -2.71 8.85 -14.72
N ALA A 254 -2.68 8.13 -15.84
CA ALA A 254 -1.60 7.22 -16.18
C ALA A 254 -0.19 7.85 -16.15
N PRO A 255 0.06 9.07 -16.67
CA PRO A 255 1.37 9.71 -16.57
C PRO A 255 1.75 10.06 -15.13
N TRP A 256 0.79 10.46 -14.30
CA TRP A 256 1.01 10.78 -12.89
C TRP A 256 1.39 9.55 -12.07
N VAL A 257 0.70 8.43 -12.30
CA VAL A 257 1.03 7.14 -11.67
C VAL A 257 2.43 6.71 -12.05
N LYS A 258 2.78 6.75 -13.35
CA LYS A 258 4.14 6.40 -13.82
C LYS A 258 5.21 7.26 -13.15
N TYR A 259 4.96 8.56 -13.06
CA TYR A 259 5.93 9.47 -12.45
C TYR A 259 6.06 9.25 -10.94
N MET A 260 4.94 9.03 -10.23
CA MET A 260 4.95 8.67 -8.81
C MET A 260 5.74 7.38 -8.56
N MET A 261 5.49 6.32 -9.34
CA MET A 261 6.21 5.06 -9.23
C MET A 261 7.70 5.22 -9.52
N LEU A 262 8.05 5.98 -10.57
CA LEU A 262 9.45 6.28 -10.89
C LEU A 262 10.13 6.96 -9.70
N MET A 263 9.51 8.01 -9.16
CA MET A 263 10.06 8.73 -8.02
C MET A 263 10.24 7.84 -6.80
N TRP A 264 9.28 6.96 -6.52
CA TRP A 264 9.39 6.00 -5.43
C TRP A 264 10.55 5.01 -5.63
N TYR A 265 10.71 4.43 -6.83
CA TYR A 265 11.82 3.52 -7.13
C TYR A 265 13.19 4.21 -7.05
N GLU A 266 13.30 5.45 -7.53
CA GLU A 266 14.54 6.23 -7.45
C GLU A 266 14.96 6.50 -6.00
N VAL A 267 14.01 6.85 -5.14
CA VAL A 267 14.27 7.05 -3.70
C VAL A 267 14.60 5.72 -3.02
N GLN A 268 13.88 4.65 -3.33
CA GLN A 268 14.14 3.32 -2.77
C GLN A 268 15.52 2.80 -3.13
N TRP A 269 15.94 2.96 -4.39
CA TRP A 269 17.31 2.63 -4.78
C TRP A 269 18.33 3.48 -4.03
N ASN A 270 18.13 4.80 -3.95
CA ASN A 270 19.08 5.68 -3.25
C ASN A 270 19.26 5.30 -1.77
N GLN A 271 18.19 4.88 -1.10
CA GLN A 271 18.23 4.51 0.33
C GLN A 271 18.75 3.09 0.58
N SER A 272 18.36 2.13 -0.25
CA SER A 272 18.66 0.70 -0.02
C SER A 272 19.90 0.21 -0.78
N GLN A 273 20.29 0.91 -1.84
CA GLN A 273 21.29 0.47 -2.83
C GLN A 273 20.96 -0.92 -3.43
N ASN A 274 19.67 -1.27 -3.49
CA ASN A 274 19.20 -2.51 -4.09
C ASN A 274 18.88 -2.31 -5.57
N ASP A 275 19.66 -2.95 -6.45
CA ASP A 275 19.55 -2.81 -7.90
C ASP A 275 18.21 -3.29 -8.48
N VAL A 276 17.40 -4.05 -7.73
CA VAL A 276 16.03 -4.39 -8.15
C VAL A 276 15.21 -3.14 -8.47
N PHE A 277 15.44 -2.03 -7.74
CA PHE A 277 14.74 -0.78 -7.97
C PHE A 277 15.24 -0.03 -9.23
N LEU A 278 16.48 -0.27 -9.67
CA LEU A 278 16.94 0.18 -10.99
C LEU A 278 16.22 -0.57 -12.10
N LEU A 279 16.09 -1.89 -11.97
CA LEU A 279 15.37 -2.72 -12.94
C LEU A 279 13.89 -2.29 -13.05
N HIS A 280 13.23 -2.00 -11.93
CA HIS A 280 11.84 -1.54 -11.92
C HIS A 280 11.67 -0.10 -12.45
N SER A 281 12.63 0.80 -12.21
CA SER A 281 12.56 2.18 -12.70
C SER A 281 12.88 2.31 -14.19
N GLN A 282 13.70 1.42 -14.76
CA GLN A 282 14.14 1.47 -16.16
C GLN A 282 13.01 1.67 -17.19
N PRO A 283 11.92 0.86 -17.21
CA PRO A 283 10.85 1.07 -18.19
C PRO A 283 10.15 2.44 -18.03
N LEU A 284 10.09 2.96 -16.80
CA LEU A 284 9.53 4.29 -16.53
C LEU A 284 10.47 5.40 -17.00
N ARG A 285 11.79 5.23 -16.82
CA ARG A 285 12.79 6.15 -17.36
C ARG A 285 12.74 6.20 -18.88
N GLN A 286 12.60 5.04 -19.53
CA GLN A 286 12.41 4.96 -20.98
C GLN A 286 11.14 5.68 -21.43
N TYR A 287 10.01 5.48 -20.73
CA TYR A 287 8.76 6.18 -21.01
C TYR A 287 8.90 7.71 -20.95
N PHE A 288 9.70 8.22 -20.01
CA PHE A 288 9.99 9.65 -19.87
C PHE A 288 11.24 10.12 -20.65
N HIS A 289 11.84 9.26 -21.48
CA HIS A 289 13.07 9.55 -22.23
C HIS A 289 14.21 10.08 -21.33
N LEU A 290 14.39 9.44 -20.18
CA LEU A 290 15.46 9.72 -19.23
C LEU A 290 16.65 8.77 -19.47
N PRO A 291 17.90 9.22 -19.27
CA PRO A 291 19.06 8.34 -19.33
C PRO A 291 19.02 7.33 -18.18
N ASP A 292 19.61 6.15 -18.34
CA ASP A 292 19.68 5.15 -17.27
C ASP A 292 20.50 5.62 -16.07
#